data_AF-M1ZSD3-F1
#
_entry.id   AF-M1ZSD3-F1
#
_cell.length_a   1.000
_cell.length_b   1.000
_cell.length_c   1.000
_cell.angle_alpha   90.00
_cell.angle_beta   90.00
_cell.angle_gamma   90.00
#
_symmetry.space_group_name_H-M   'P 1'
#
loop_
_entity.id
_entity.type
_entity.pdbx_description
1 polymer ?
#
loop_
_entity_poly.entity_id
_entity_poly.type
_entity_poly.pdbx_seq_one_letter_code
_entity_poly.pdbx_strand_id
1 'polypeptide(L)'
;MAKIMIQGTASSVGKSLIVAALCGIFKQDGYSVCPFKSQNMSLNSYITLDGKEMGRAQVLQAYAAGLEPEVYMNPILLKPTSDKKCQIIVNGKVYGNSTAMGYHNLKLKFKDMLKEHFDKLEEDFDIVVMEGAGSPAEINLRDRDIVNMGMAELVDAPVLLVG
;
A
#
# COMPACT_ATOMS: atom_id res chain seq x y z
N MET A 1 16.82 3.59 7.92
CA MET A 1 16.71 3.23 6.50
C MET A 1 16.05 4.34 5.72
N ALA A 2 16.22 4.34 4.40
CA ALA A 2 15.57 5.32 3.54
C ALA A 2 14.13 4.90 3.24
N LYS A 3 13.20 5.84 3.33
CA LYS A 3 11.79 5.63 2.98
C LYS A 3 11.27 6.86 2.27
N ILE A 4 10.40 6.66 1.30
CA ILE A 4 9.80 7.76 0.56
C ILE A 4 8.39 7.40 0.15
N MET A 5 7.45 8.32 0.37
CA MET A 5 6.06 8.12 0.01
C MET A 5 5.63 8.97 -1.16
N ILE A 6 4.99 8.33 -2.13
CA ILE A 6 4.43 8.97 -3.31
C ILE A 6 2.93 9.13 -3.12
N GLN A 7 2.47 10.37 -2.94
CA GLN A 7 1.05 10.73 -2.89
C GLN A 7 0.68 11.52 -4.14
N GLY A 8 -0.59 11.58 -4.48
CA GLY A 8 -1.06 12.19 -5.73
C GLY A 8 -2.10 13.26 -5.47
N THR A 9 -2.16 14.28 -6.32
CA THR A 9 -3.22 15.31 -6.24
C THR A 9 -4.61 14.72 -6.50
N ALA A 10 -4.69 13.66 -7.30
CA ALA A 10 -5.90 12.92 -7.60
C ALA A 10 -5.64 11.41 -7.78
N SER A 11 -6.72 10.65 -7.98
CA SER A 11 -6.63 9.28 -8.51
C SER A 11 -6.07 9.32 -9.94
N SER A 12 -5.34 8.27 -10.33
CA SER A 12 -4.84 8.07 -11.70
C SER A 12 -3.79 9.07 -12.22
N VAL A 13 -3.15 9.87 -11.37
CA VAL A 13 -2.02 10.76 -11.72
C VAL A 13 -0.68 10.03 -11.92
N GLY A 14 -0.69 8.71 -12.13
CA GLY A 14 0.52 7.93 -12.37
C GLY A 14 1.34 7.49 -11.14
N LYS A 15 0.82 7.65 -9.91
CA LYS A 15 1.49 7.21 -8.66
C LYS A 15 2.13 5.83 -8.75
N SER A 16 1.36 4.82 -9.15
CA SER A 16 1.83 3.43 -9.16
C SER A 16 2.97 3.21 -10.15
N LEU A 17 2.98 3.93 -11.28
CA LEU A 17 4.06 3.91 -12.26
C LEU A 17 5.32 4.59 -11.72
N ILE A 18 5.17 5.72 -11.03
CA ILE A 18 6.30 6.42 -10.39
C ILE A 18 6.93 5.55 -9.32
N VAL A 19 6.12 4.89 -8.47
CA VAL A 19 6.62 3.94 -7.46
C VAL A 19 7.37 2.79 -8.12
N ALA A 20 6.82 2.20 -9.20
CA ALA A 20 7.49 1.14 -9.94
C ALA A 20 8.82 1.62 -10.55
N ALA A 21 8.84 2.82 -11.15
CA ALA A 21 10.05 3.40 -11.73
C ALA A 21 11.13 3.63 -10.67
N LEU A 22 10.77 4.19 -9.51
CA LEU A 22 11.70 4.39 -8.39
C LEU A 22 12.24 3.05 -7.88
N CYS A 23 11.39 2.03 -7.75
CA CYS A 23 11.84 0.68 -7.39
C CYS A 23 12.88 0.15 -8.40
N GLY A 24 12.61 0.30 -9.69
CA GLY A 24 13.53 -0.11 -10.76
C GLY A 24 14.87 0.64 -10.71
N ILE A 25 14.83 1.96 -10.53
CA ILE A 25 16.04 2.81 -10.45
C ILE A 25 16.89 2.41 -9.23
N PHE A 26 16.30 2.33 -8.04
CA PHE A 26 17.03 1.96 -6.83
C PHE A 26 17.61 0.54 -6.92
N LYS A 27 16.89 -0.39 -7.54
CA LYS A 27 17.40 -1.73 -7.79
C LYS A 27 18.59 -1.72 -8.75
N GLN A 28 18.53 -0.93 -9.82
CA GLN A 28 19.63 -0.75 -10.78
C GLN A 28 20.87 -0.13 -10.14
N ASP A 29 20.67 0.77 -9.18
CA ASP A 29 21.75 1.39 -8.39
C ASP A 29 22.34 0.44 -7.32
N GLY A 30 21.81 -0.78 -7.19
CA GLY A 30 22.34 -1.84 -6.33
C GLY A 30 21.69 -1.93 -4.94
N TYR A 31 20.66 -1.15 -4.65
CA TYR A 31 19.95 -1.20 -3.38
C TYR A 31 18.94 -2.35 -3.32
N SER A 32 18.74 -2.89 -2.13
CA SER A 32 17.56 -3.70 -1.83
C SER A 32 16.36 -2.77 -1.58
N VAL A 33 15.29 -2.96 -2.36
CA VAL A 33 14.14 -2.04 -2.35
C VAL A 33 12.84 -2.81 -2.24
N CYS A 34 11.93 -2.32 -1.40
CA CYS A 34 10.60 -2.90 -1.23
C CYS A 34 9.51 -1.87 -1.53
N PRO A 35 8.55 -2.18 -2.43
CA PRO A 35 7.36 -1.35 -2.58
C PRO A 35 6.36 -1.62 -1.45
N PHE A 36 5.68 -0.58 -1.00
CA PHE A 36 4.69 -0.71 0.07
C PHE A 36 3.44 0.13 -0.17
N LYS A 37 2.27 -0.51 -0.14
CA LYS A 37 0.96 0.14 -0.13
C LYS A 37 0.10 -0.48 0.96
N SER A 38 0.03 0.18 2.10
CA SER A 38 -0.70 -0.29 3.29
C SER A 38 -2.12 -0.76 2.98
N GLN A 39 -2.83 -0.04 2.11
CA GLN A 39 -4.16 -0.41 1.66
C GLN A 39 -4.35 -0.13 0.17
N ASN A 40 -4.84 -1.12 -0.57
CA ASN A 40 -5.33 -0.95 -1.93
C ASN A 40 -6.84 -1.23 -2.01
N MET A 41 -7.50 -0.68 -3.02
CA MET A 41 -8.88 -1.02 -3.38
C MET A 41 -8.91 -1.36 -4.87
N SER A 42 -9.16 -2.62 -5.20
CA SER A 42 -9.12 -3.11 -6.57
C SER A 42 -9.89 -4.43 -6.70
N LEU A 43 -10.60 -4.63 -7.82
CA LEU A 43 -11.11 -5.94 -8.23
C LEU A 43 -10.06 -6.77 -8.98
N ASN A 44 -9.01 -6.12 -9.46
CA ASN A 44 -7.93 -6.73 -10.21
C ASN A 44 -6.79 -7.11 -9.25
N SER A 45 -6.82 -8.36 -8.80
CA SER A 45 -5.87 -8.94 -7.87
C SER A 45 -5.02 -10.04 -8.53
N TYR A 46 -3.99 -10.45 -7.81
CA TYR A 46 -3.07 -11.51 -8.17
C TYR A 46 -3.03 -12.53 -7.03
N ILE A 47 -2.89 -13.80 -7.40
CA ILE A 47 -2.69 -14.90 -6.45
C ILE A 47 -1.20 -15.22 -6.43
N THR A 48 -0.57 -15.05 -5.28
CA THR A 48 0.83 -15.38 -5.03
C THR A 48 1.06 -16.88 -5.13
N LEU A 49 2.33 -17.29 -5.20
CA LEU A 49 2.71 -18.71 -5.32
C LEU A 49 2.16 -19.58 -4.17
N ASP A 50 2.01 -19.00 -2.98
CA ASP A 50 1.46 -19.64 -1.79
C ASP A 50 -0.07 -19.46 -1.63
N GLY A 51 -0.75 -18.99 -2.68
CA GLY A 51 -2.21 -18.92 -2.74
C GLY A 51 -2.84 -17.71 -2.03
N LYS A 52 -2.04 -16.71 -1.64
CA LYS A 52 -2.53 -15.47 -1.02
C LYS A 52 -2.87 -14.42 -2.08
N GLU A 53 -3.69 -13.44 -1.71
CA GLU A 53 -4.21 -12.44 -2.65
C GLU A 53 -3.64 -11.03 -2.42
N MET A 54 -3.20 -10.34 -3.48
CA MET A 54 -2.72 -8.95 -3.43
C MET A 54 -3.08 -8.13 -4.68
N GLY A 55 -2.98 -6.80 -4.62
CA GLY A 55 -3.26 -5.93 -5.77
C GLY A 55 -2.21 -6.00 -6.89
N ARG A 56 -2.65 -5.99 -8.16
CA ARG A 56 -1.73 -6.10 -9.32
C ARG A 56 -0.78 -4.89 -9.50
N ALA A 57 -1.16 -3.71 -9.01
CA ALA A 57 -0.26 -2.57 -9.02
C ALA A 57 1.01 -2.84 -8.17
N GLN A 58 0.84 -3.48 -7.02
CA GLN A 58 1.97 -3.86 -6.15
C GLN A 58 2.76 -5.02 -6.72
N VAL A 59 2.14 -5.94 -7.46
CA VAL A 59 2.85 -6.99 -8.21
C VAL A 59 3.79 -6.38 -9.24
N LEU A 60 3.33 -5.40 -10.02
CA LEU A 60 4.19 -4.67 -10.97
C LEU A 60 5.37 -4.00 -10.26
N GLN A 61 5.11 -3.38 -9.11
CA GLN A 61 6.16 -2.72 -8.31
C GLN A 61 7.16 -3.73 -7.74
N ALA A 62 6.70 -4.90 -7.29
CA ALA A 62 7.55 -5.97 -6.79
C ALA A 62 8.53 -6.43 -7.87
N TYR A 63 8.03 -6.69 -9.07
CA TYR A 63 8.89 -7.05 -10.20
C TYR A 63 9.84 -5.94 -10.60
N ALA A 64 9.43 -4.68 -10.53
CA ALA A 64 10.34 -3.55 -10.77
C ALA A 64 11.46 -3.49 -9.72
N ALA A 65 11.18 -3.84 -8.47
CA ALA A 65 12.18 -4.00 -7.41
C ALA A 65 13.05 -5.27 -7.54
N GLY A 66 12.74 -6.16 -8.50
CA GLY A 66 13.41 -7.46 -8.64
C GLY A 66 13.06 -8.44 -7.53
N LEU A 67 11.85 -8.33 -6.95
CA LEU A 67 11.33 -9.20 -5.90
C LEU A 67 10.17 -10.06 -6.41
N GLU A 68 9.98 -11.22 -5.78
CA GLU A 68 8.74 -11.97 -5.93
C GLU A 68 7.58 -11.22 -5.24
N PRO A 69 6.36 -11.22 -5.83
CA PRO A 69 5.22 -10.53 -5.25
C PRO A 69 4.79 -11.17 -3.92
N GLU A 70 4.83 -10.38 -2.86
CA GLU A 70 4.46 -10.80 -1.51
C GLU A 70 3.41 -9.87 -0.88
N VAL A 71 2.52 -10.46 -0.09
CA VAL A 71 1.34 -9.72 0.43
C VAL A 71 1.70 -8.68 1.49
N TYR A 72 2.88 -8.73 2.10
CA TYR A 72 3.33 -7.66 2.98
C TYR A 72 3.54 -6.33 2.25
N MET A 73 3.71 -6.35 0.91
CA MET A 73 3.77 -5.15 0.06
C MET A 73 2.38 -4.51 -0.10
N ASN A 74 1.31 -5.28 0.11
CA ASN A 74 -0.07 -4.81 0.11
C ASN A 74 -0.91 -5.53 1.20
N PRO A 75 -0.69 -5.22 2.49
CA PRO A 75 -1.23 -6.01 3.58
C PRO A 75 -2.76 -5.92 3.68
N ILE A 76 -3.38 -4.82 3.22
CA ILE A 76 -4.83 -4.69 3.16
C ILE A 76 -5.28 -4.49 1.70
N LEU A 77 -6.17 -5.37 1.23
CA LEU A 77 -6.81 -5.25 -0.07
C LEU A 77 -8.33 -5.22 0.12
N LEU A 78 -8.98 -4.21 -0.45
CA LEU A 78 -10.42 -4.07 -0.47
C LEU A 78 -10.94 -4.41 -1.87
N LYS A 79 -11.91 -5.33 -1.94
CA LYS A 79 -12.60 -5.70 -3.17
C LYS A 79 -14.03 -5.20 -3.09
N PRO A 80 -14.41 -4.14 -3.82
CA PRO A 80 -15.78 -3.65 -3.83
C PRO A 80 -16.74 -4.75 -4.30
N THR A 81 -17.80 -5.03 -3.53
CA THR A 81 -18.84 -6.00 -3.91
C THR A 81 -20.16 -5.33 -4.26
N SER A 82 -20.37 -4.10 -3.81
CA SER A 82 -21.41 -3.17 -4.27
C SER A 82 -21.02 -1.74 -3.88
N ASP A 83 -21.82 -0.74 -4.25
CA ASP A 83 -21.58 0.68 -3.93
C ASP A 83 -21.36 0.96 -2.44
N LYS A 84 -21.87 0.09 -1.56
CA LYS A 84 -21.81 0.26 -0.11
C LYS A 84 -21.06 -0.85 0.62
N LYS A 85 -20.57 -1.88 -0.09
CA LYS A 85 -19.97 -3.08 0.51
C LYS A 85 -18.63 -3.43 -0.14
N CYS A 86 -17.74 -3.99 0.65
CA CYS A 86 -16.49 -4.55 0.19
C CYS A 86 -16.16 -5.84 0.94
N GLN A 87 -15.44 -6.74 0.26
CA GLN A 87 -14.69 -7.80 0.90
C GLN A 87 -13.34 -7.23 1.34
N ILE A 88 -12.94 -7.56 2.56
CA ILE A 88 -11.68 -7.17 3.17
C ILE A 88 -10.76 -8.38 3.13
N ILE A 89 -9.58 -8.20 2.55
CA ILE A 89 -8.48 -9.15 2.56
C ILE A 89 -7.37 -8.55 3.42
N VAL A 90 -6.88 -9.32 4.38
CA VAL A 90 -5.77 -8.95 5.27
C VAL A 90 -4.69 -10.00 5.15
N ASN A 91 -3.46 -9.58 4.88
CA ASN A 91 -2.30 -10.45 4.66
C ASN A 91 -2.61 -11.58 3.67
N GLY A 92 -3.33 -11.18 2.61
CA GLY A 92 -3.73 -12.04 1.50
C GLY A 92 -4.76 -13.12 1.81
N LYS A 93 -5.43 -13.07 2.96
CA LYS A 93 -6.54 -13.96 3.31
C LYS A 93 -7.82 -13.17 3.51
N VAL A 94 -8.96 -13.78 3.18
CA VAL A 94 -10.27 -13.17 3.41
C VAL A 94 -10.46 -12.94 4.91
N TYR A 95 -10.58 -11.68 5.30
CA TYR A 95 -10.90 -11.28 6.68
C TYR A 95 -12.41 -11.25 6.90
N GLY A 96 -13.17 -10.79 5.89
CA GLY A 96 -14.62 -10.75 5.95
C GLY A 96 -15.24 -9.77 4.96
N ASN A 97 -16.54 -9.52 5.11
CA ASN A 97 -17.26 -8.51 4.34
C ASN A 97 -17.67 -7.37 5.26
N SER A 98 -17.65 -6.14 4.75
CA SER A 98 -18.07 -4.97 5.51
C SER A 98 -18.76 -3.94 4.62
N THR A 99 -19.60 -3.11 5.22
CA THR A 99 -20.00 -1.86 4.59
C THR A 99 -18.83 -0.87 4.56
N ALA A 100 -18.89 0.14 3.68
CA ALA A 100 -17.87 1.20 3.63
C ALA A 100 -17.69 1.89 5.00
N MET A 101 -18.80 2.21 5.67
CA MET A 101 -18.80 2.80 7.02
C MET A 101 -18.29 1.82 8.09
N GLY A 102 -18.67 0.53 8.00
CA GLY A 102 -18.15 -0.50 8.91
C GLY A 102 -16.63 -0.65 8.79
N TYR A 103 -16.11 -0.59 7.56
CA TYR A 103 -14.68 -0.68 7.31
C TYR A 103 -13.94 0.56 7.79
N HIS A 104 -14.50 1.75 7.55
CA HIS A 104 -13.97 3.01 8.10
C HIS A 104 -13.77 2.94 9.62
N ASN A 105 -14.67 2.28 10.34
CA ASN A 105 -14.52 2.06 11.78
C ASN A 105 -13.46 1.00 12.14
N LEU A 106 -13.25 0.02 11.28
CA LEU A 106 -12.31 -1.08 11.49
C LEU A 106 -10.85 -0.68 11.23
N LYS A 107 -10.60 0.25 10.30
CA LYS A 107 -9.26 0.65 9.82
C LYS A 107 -8.22 0.83 10.93
N LEU A 108 -8.58 1.53 12.00
CA LEU A 108 -7.67 1.84 13.10
C LEU A 108 -7.14 0.59 13.81
N LYS A 109 -7.89 -0.52 13.80
CA LYS A 109 -7.42 -1.80 14.38
C LYS A 109 -6.25 -2.41 13.63
N PHE A 110 -6.02 -2.00 12.38
CA PHE A 110 -4.91 -2.49 11.57
C PHE A 110 -3.65 -1.62 11.70
N LYS A 111 -3.72 -0.49 12.41
CA LYS A 111 -2.61 0.47 12.49
C LYS A 111 -1.34 -0.16 13.08
N ASP A 112 -1.48 -0.89 14.18
CA ASP A 112 -0.33 -1.53 14.84
C ASP A 112 0.28 -2.63 13.97
N MET A 113 -0.57 -3.44 13.33
CA MET A 113 -0.12 -4.47 12.36
C MET A 113 0.62 -3.84 11.17
N LEU A 114 0.13 -2.72 10.62
CA LEU A 114 0.81 -2.01 9.55
C LEU A 114 2.15 -1.45 9.99
N LYS A 115 2.25 -0.92 11.21
CA LYS A 115 3.52 -0.44 11.77
C LYS A 115 4.52 -1.57 11.95
N GLU A 116 4.12 -2.67 12.57
CA GLU A 116 4.97 -3.85 12.77
C GLU A 116 5.46 -4.44 11.44
N HIS A 117 4.59 -4.48 10.43
CA HIS A 117 4.97 -4.91 9.09
C HIS A 117 6.00 -3.97 8.48
N PHE A 118 5.76 -2.66 8.56
CA PHE A 118 6.67 -1.68 8.01
C PHE A 118 8.05 -1.70 8.68
N ASP A 119 8.08 -1.87 10.01
CA ASP A 119 9.33 -1.92 10.77
C ASP A 119 10.22 -3.07 10.33
N LYS A 120 9.64 -4.24 10.06
CA LYS A 120 10.37 -5.38 9.47
C LYS A 120 10.92 -5.06 8.09
N LEU A 121 10.17 -4.32 7.26
CA LEU A 121 10.68 -3.90 5.95
C LEU A 121 11.86 -2.93 6.08
N GLU A 122 11.86 -2.06 7.09
CA GLU A 122 13.01 -1.19 7.37
C GLU A 122 14.23 -1.94 7.92
N GLU A 123 14.05 -3.14 8.47
CA GLU A 123 15.14 -4.02 8.88
C GLU A 123 15.71 -4.81 7.68
N ASP A 124 14.84 -5.25 6.76
CA ASP A 124 15.18 -6.15 5.67
C ASP A 124 15.63 -5.47 4.36
N PHE A 125 15.28 -4.19 4.15
CA PHE A 125 15.52 -3.48 2.89
C PHE A 125 16.16 -2.10 3.08
N ASP A 126 17.06 -1.73 2.15
CA ASP A 126 17.72 -0.41 2.14
C ASP A 126 16.73 0.74 1.95
N ILE A 127 15.74 0.52 1.07
CA ILE A 127 14.78 1.53 0.65
C ILE A 127 13.36 0.97 0.64
N VAL A 128 12.42 1.65 1.29
CA VAL A 128 10.98 1.37 1.15
C VAL A 128 10.29 2.48 0.36
N VAL A 129 9.71 2.13 -0.79
CA VAL A 129 8.99 3.08 -1.66
C VAL A 129 7.49 2.91 -1.45
N MET A 130 6.85 3.90 -0.85
CA MET A 130 5.47 3.83 -0.40
C MET A 130 4.51 4.47 -1.41
N GLU A 131 3.32 3.89 -1.60
CA GLU A 131 2.28 4.43 -2.49
C GLU A 131 1.01 4.87 -1.74
N GLY A 132 0.71 6.17 -1.77
CA GLY A 132 -0.56 6.73 -1.31
C GLY A 132 -1.76 6.36 -2.20
N ALA A 133 -2.98 6.55 -1.70
CA ALA A 133 -4.22 6.29 -2.44
C ALA A 133 -5.02 7.58 -2.66
N GLY A 134 -5.62 7.73 -3.84
CA GLY A 134 -6.43 8.92 -4.14
C GLY A 134 -5.66 10.22 -3.91
N SER A 135 -6.34 11.21 -3.32
CA SER A 135 -5.77 12.48 -2.89
C SER A 135 -5.56 12.49 -1.36
N PRO A 136 -4.44 13.01 -0.84
CA PRO A 136 -4.28 13.16 0.60
C PRO A 136 -5.11 14.30 1.20
N ALA A 137 -5.72 15.14 0.35
CA ALA A 137 -6.54 16.28 0.75
C ALA A 137 -8.01 15.91 1.06
N GLU A 138 -8.34 14.61 1.15
CA GLU A 138 -9.66 14.15 1.57
C GLU A 138 -9.84 14.31 3.09
N ILE A 139 -10.10 15.55 3.53
CA ILE A 139 -10.16 15.97 4.95
C ILE A 139 -11.10 15.06 5.76
N ASN A 140 -12.20 14.62 5.14
CA ASN A 140 -13.19 13.73 5.75
C ASN A 140 -12.64 12.32 6.10
N LEU A 141 -11.47 11.94 5.59
CA LEU A 141 -10.82 10.65 5.86
C LEU A 141 -9.64 10.76 6.83
N ARG A 142 -9.23 11.97 7.21
CA ARG A 142 -7.97 12.25 7.89
C ARG A 142 -7.82 11.54 9.23
N ASP A 143 -8.86 11.56 10.07
CA ASP A 143 -8.83 11.01 11.43
C ASP A 143 -8.54 9.50 11.49
N ARG A 144 -8.77 8.80 10.38
CA ARG A 144 -8.62 7.33 10.27
C ARG A 144 -7.83 6.93 9.05
N ASP A 145 -6.98 7.82 8.59
CA ASP A 145 -6.13 7.58 7.45
C ASP A 145 -5.03 6.58 7.84
N ILE A 146 -4.91 5.54 7.04
CA ILE A 146 -3.87 4.50 7.14
C ILE A 146 -3.16 4.33 5.80
N VAL A 147 -3.40 5.21 4.83
CA VAL A 147 -2.99 5.03 3.42
C VAL A 147 -2.25 6.22 2.85
N ASN A 148 -2.51 7.45 3.33
CA ASN A 148 -1.81 8.66 2.93
C ASN A 148 -0.99 9.23 4.09
N MET A 149 -1.29 10.46 4.53
CA MET A 149 -0.57 11.15 5.60
C MET A 149 -0.61 10.38 6.90
N GLY A 150 -1.70 9.67 7.21
CA GLY A 150 -1.77 8.86 8.41
C GLY A 150 -0.76 7.69 8.41
N MET A 151 -0.42 7.14 7.23
CA MET A 151 0.67 6.18 7.11
C MET A 151 2.04 6.87 7.11
N ALA A 152 2.19 7.98 6.38
CA ALA A 152 3.44 8.75 6.33
C ALA A 152 3.90 9.17 7.72
N GLU A 153 3.00 9.70 8.54
CA GLU A 153 3.28 10.14 9.91
C GLU A 153 3.54 8.96 10.86
N LEU A 154 2.85 7.83 10.64
CA LEU A 154 3.04 6.62 11.44
C LEU A 154 4.48 6.08 11.35
N VAL A 155 5.14 6.28 10.20
CA VAL A 155 6.50 5.82 9.95
C VAL A 155 7.49 6.95 9.73
N ASP A 156 7.10 8.21 9.95
CA ASP A 156 7.94 9.40 9.72
C ASP A 156 8.61 9.41 8.32
N ALA A 157 7.80 9.22 7.27
CA ALA A 157 8.27 9.19 5.88
C ALA A 157 8.13 10.56 5.20
N PRO A 158 9.15 11.03 4.46
CA PRO A 158 9.01 12.17 3.56
C PRO A 158 8.02 11.84 2.43
N VAL A 159 7.24 12.85 2.03
CA VAL A 159 6.20 12.72 1.00
C VAL A 159 6.56 13.54 -0.23
N LEU A 160 6.52 12.90 -1.41
CA LEU A 160 6.47 13.57 -2.69
C LEU A 160 5.05 13.57 -3.22
N LEU A 161 4.57 14.75 -3.63
CA LEU A 161 3.26 14.92 -4.25
C LEU A 161 3.41 14.94 -5.77
N VAL A 162 2.65 14.08 -6.46
CA VAL A 162 2.62 13.97 -7.92
C VAL A 162 1.30 14.51 -8.47
N GLY A 163 1.37 15.27 -9.56
CA GLY A 163 0.27 16.05 -10.13
C GLY A 163 -0.19 15.56 -11.48
#